data_AF-A0A6A4EX66-F1
#
_entry.id   AF-A0A6A4EX66-F1
#
_cell.length_a   1.000
_cell.length_b   1.000
_cell.length_c   1.000
_cell.angle_alpha   90.00
_cell.angle_beta   90.00
_cell.angle_gamma   90.00
#
_symmetry.space_group_name_H-M   'P 1'
#
loop_
_entity.id
_entity.type
_entity.pdbx_description
1 polymer ?
#
loop_
_entity_poly.entity_id
_entity_poly.type
_entity_poly.pdbx_seq_one_letter_code
_entity_poly.pdbx_strand_id
1 'polypeptide(L)'
;MDLNDVPFDVPIILRSTHTHKNLQNPVGTKMACCLANNCSAYEQLVLRHIDDDKVAIQSALNDRFLQVRTNGDCVFDSTHLDDRDLFTMETDADCSIYFVSCFTGNVLQCDDDYAVKCVNKSRLDCEGWTIVEPRTTIPAFGHRIGGRDCQQLILDLAKGGKSVDEIEQIVTRLLDPHST
;
A
#
# COMPACT_ATOMS: atom_id res chain seq x y z
N MET A 1 14.80 6.31 -11.85
CA MET A 1 14.38 4.90 -11.81
C MET A 1 13.75 4.73 -13.17
N ASP A 2 14.15 3.71 -13.93
CA ASP A 2 13.38 3.45 -15.15
C ASP A 2 11.98 3.01 -14.71
N LEU A 3 10.92 3.57 -15.30
CA LEU A 3 9.56 3.14 -14.99
C LEU A 3 9.33 1.66 -15.33
N ASN A 4 10.18 1.08 -16.20
CA ASN A 4 10.20 -0.35 -16.49
C ASN A 4 10.68 -1.20 -15.30
N ASP A 5 11.39 -0.61 -14.32
CA ASP A 5 11.87 -1.29 -13.11
C ASP A 5 10.86 -1.23 -11.97
N VAL A 6 9.68 -0.62 -12.18
CA VAL A 6 8.66 -0.50 -11.14
C VAL A 6 8.11 -1.90 -10.80
N PRO A 7 8.17 -2.32 -9.52
CA PRO A 7 7.67 -3.63 -9.11
C PRO A 7 6.15 -3.59 -8.94
N PHE A 8 5.43 -3.84 -10.04
CA PHE A 8 3.97 -3.98 -10.03
C PHE A 8 3.52 -5.26 -9.35
N ASP A 9 2.28 -5.25 -8.84
CA ASP A 9 1.58 -6.41 -8.25
C ASP A 9 2.26 -7.07 -7.05
N VAL A 10 3.26 -6.42 -6.46
CA VAL A 10 3.91 -6.84 -5.22
C VAL A 10 3.83 -5.73 -4.17
N PRO A 11 3.92 -6.06 -2.87
CA PRO A 11 3.96 -5.06 -1.82
C PRO A 11 5.18 -4.15 -1.95
N ILE A 12 4.95 -2.84 -1.85
CA ILE A 12 5.93 -1.77 -1.88
C ILE A 12 5.65 -0.75 -0.78
N ILE A 13 6.62 0.14 -0.54
CA ILE A 13 6.42 1.37 0.23
C ILE A 13 6.62 2.56 -0.70
N LEU A 14 5.65 3.49 -0.73
CA LEU A 14 5.82 4.80 -1.37
C LEU A 14 6.29 5.80 -0.33
N ARG A 15 7.51 6.31 -0.50
CA ARG A 15 8.11 7.29 0.41
C ARG A 15 8.23 8.64 -0.27
N SER A 16 7.68 9.68 0.36
CA SER A 16 7.78 11.07 -0.08
C SER A 16 9.25 11.50 -0.10
N THR A 17 9.71 12.11 -1.20
CA THR A 17 11.06 12.67 -1.29
C THR A 17 11.22 13.87 -0.36
N HIS A 18 10.17 14.67 -0.22
CA HIS A 18 10.15 15.86 0.62
C HIS A 18 10.20 15.56 2.13
N THR A 19 9.25 14.76 2.63
CA THR A 19 9.11 14.54 4.08
C THR A 19 9.90 13.33 4.58
N HIS A 20 10.40 12.50 3.67
CA HIS A 20 10.99 11.18 3.94
C HIS A 20 10.08 10.23 4.73
N LYS A 21 8.77 10.48 4.74
CA LYS A 21 7.74 9.68 5.37
C LYS A 21 7.01 8.81 4.34
N ASN A 22 6.38 7.74 4.82
CA ASN A 22 5.73 6.75 3.97
C ASN A 22 4.25 7.08 3.81
N LEU A 23 3.71 6.96 2.60
CA LEU A 23 2.27 6.99 2.34
C LEU A 23 1.60 5.82 3.08
N GLN A 24 0.52 6.10 3.79
CA GLN A 24 -0.19 5.09 4.58
C GLN A 24 -1.70 5.18 4.41
N ASN A 25 -2.34 4.03 4.60
CA ASN A 25 -3.75 3.90 4.91
C ASN A 25 -3.89 3.67 6.44
N PRO A 26 -3.97 4.73 7.26
CA PRO A 26 -3.96 4.62 8.71
C PRO A 26 -5.24 3.99 9.30
N VAL A 27 -5.13 3.43 10.51
CA VAL A 27 -6.27 2.88 11.25
C VAL A 27 -7.29 3.96 11.57
N GLY A 28 -8.58 3.65 11.42
CA GLY A 28 -9.68 4.48 11.92
C GLY A 28 -10.01 5.68 11.03
N THR A 29 -9.31 5.87 9.91
CA THR A 29 -9.66 6.87 8.90
C THR A 29 -9.39 6.31 7.51
N LYS A 30 -10.01 6.91 6.50
CA LYS A 30 -9.74 6.62 5.09
C LYS A 30 -8.78 7.64 4.49
N MET A 31 -8.47 8.72 5.21
CA MET A 31 -7.60 9.78 4.72
C MET A 31 -6.20 9.25 4.52
N ALA A 32 -5.63 9.48 3.35
CA ALA A 32 -4.23 9.20 3.09
C ALA A 32 -3.35 10.26 3.76
N CYS A 33 -2.26 9.80 4.38
CA CYS A 33 -1.28 10.67 5.03
C CYS A 33 0.11 10.06 4.94
N CYS A 34 1.15 10.89 5.08
CA CYS A 34 2.52 10.42 5.22
C CYS A 34 2.91 10.36 6.70
N LEU A 35 3.22 9.19 7.25
CA LEU A 35 3.66 9.08 8.64
C LEU A 35 5.04 8.43 8.75
N ALA A 36 5.59 8.48 9.97
CA ALA A 36 6.89 7.89 10.26
C ALA A 36 6.90 6.40 9.89
N ASN A 37 8.08 5.94 9.46
CA ASN A 37 8.35 4.56 9.06
C ASN A 37 8.17 3.61 10.26
N ASN A 38 6.96 3.11 10.42
CA ASN A 38 6.59 2.11 11.42
C ASN A 38 6.73 0.69 10.85
N CYS A 39 7.13 0.52 9.58
CA CYS A 39 7.27 -0.78 8.90
C CYS A 39 6.01 -1.66 9.06
N SER A 40 4.85 -1.01 9.11
CA SER A 40 3.58 -1.67 9.44
C SER A 40 2.78 -1.99 8.17
N ALA A 41 1.81 -2.90 8.27
CA ALA A 41 0.93 -3.25 7.15
C ALA A 41 0.16 -2.05 6.57
N TYR A 42 0.02 -0.96 7.34
CA TYR A 42 -0.63 0.29 6.92
C TYR A 42 0.15 1.06 5.85
N GLU A 43 1.45 0.78 5.69
CA GLU A 43 2.35 1.46 4.76
C GLU A 43 2.55 0.65 3.47
N GLN A 44 2.14 -0.62 3.47
CA GLN A 44 2.30 -1.50 2.33
C GLN A 44 1.23 -1.20 1.30
N LEU A 45 1.69 -0.89 0.10
CA LEU A 45 0.87 -0.58 -1.05
C LEU A 45 1.21 -1.55 -2.18
N VAL A 46 0.29 -1.72 -3.11
CA VAL A 46 0.52 -2.45 -4.35
C VAL A 46 0.22 -1.51 -5.50
N LEU A 47 1.19 -1.31 -6.38
CA LEU A 47 0.95 -0.64 -7.66
C LEU A 47 0.32 -1.65 -8.61
N ARG A 48 -0.93 -1.39 -9.01
CA ARG A 48 -1.65 -2.19 -10.00
C ARG A 48 -1.49 -1.55 -11.37
N HIS A 49 -0.95 -2.28 -12.32
CA HIS A 49 -1.00 -1.89 -13.73
C HIS A 49 -2.39 -2.19 -14.29
N ILE A 50 -3.05 -1.20 -14.90
CA ILE A 50 -4.45 -1.32 -15.35
C ILE A 50 -4.53 -1.41 -16.88
N ASP A 51 -3.95 -0.42 -17.56
CA ASP A 51 -3.76 -0.38 -19.01
C ASP A 51 -2.45 0.38 -19.32
N ASP A 52 -2.10 0.51 -20.61
CA ASP A 52 -0.75 0.87 -21.08
C ASP A 52 0.02 1.86 -20.19
N ASP A 53 -0.58 2.99 -19.84
CA ASP A 53 0.05 4.05 -19.04
C ASP A 53 -0.58 4.30 -17.66
N LYS A 54 -1.64 3.57 -17.30
CA LYS A 54 -2.38 3.81 -16.05
C LYS A 54 -2.09 2.80 -14.96
N VAL A 55 -1.96 3.34 -13.77
CA VAL A 55 -1.75 2.59 -12.54
C VAL A 55 -2.79 2.99 -11.49
N ALA A 56 -3.07 2.06 -10.59
CA ALA A 56 -3.80 2.34 -9.36
C ALA A 56 -2.91 2.05 -8.15
N ILE A 57 -3.03 2.86 -7.10
CA ILE A 57 -2.31 2.66 -5.84
C ILE A 57 -3.27 1.96 -4.87
N GLN A 58 -3.02 0.68 -4.58
CA GLN A 58 -3.87 -0.13 -3.71
C GLN A 58 -3.25 -0.28 -2.33
N SER A 59 -4.03 -0.15 -1.26
CA SER A 59 -3.63 -0.49 0.10
C SER A 59 -3.60 -2.01 0.26
N ALA A 60 -2.45 -2.58 0.60
CA ALA A 60 -2.29 -4.02 0.83
C ALA A 60 -3.05 -4.53 2.07
N LEU A 61 -3.43 -3.63 2.97
CA LEU A 61 -4.13 -3.95 4.21
C LEU A 61 -5.59 -4.38 3.98
N ASN A 62 -6.28 -3.72 3.06
CA ASN A 62 -7.74 -3.79 2.94
C ASN A 62 -8.24 -3.73 1.50
N ASP A 63 -7.32 -3.86 0.53
CA ASP A 63 -7.57 -3.87 -0.90
C ASP A 63 -8.25 -2.62 -1.48
N ARG A 64 -8.31 -1.52 -0.72
CA ARG A 64 -8.89 -0.24 -1.19
C ARG A 64 -7.90 0.54 -2.03
N PHE A 65 -8.41 1.21 -3.05
CA PHE A 65 -7.62 2.07 -3.91
C PHE A 65 -7.56 3.50 -3.39
N LEU A 66 -6.43 4.16 -3.63
CA LEU A 66 -6.25 5.58 -3.39
C LEU A 66 -7.06 6.38 -4.40
N GLN A 67 -8.10 7.03 -3.90
CA GLN A 67 -9.03 7.84 -4.67
C GLN A 67 -8.71 9.33 -4.50
N VAL A 68 -8.76 10.09 -5.60
CA VAL A 68 -8.72 11.55 -5.59
C VAL A 68 -10.14 12.13 -5.53
N ARG A 69 -10.45 12.86 -4.46
CA ARG A 69 -11.71 13.59 -4.29
C ARG A 69 -11.70 14.87 -5.14
N THR A 70 -12.89 15.43 -5.40
CA THR A 70 -13.05 16.64 -6.23
C THR A 70 -12.32 17.88 -5.66
N ASN A 71 -12.11 17.93 -4.34
CA ASN A 71 -11.34 18.98 -3.67
C ASN A 71 -9.82 18.71 -3.66
N GLY A 72 -9.36 17.61 -4.26
CA GLY A 72 -7.97 17.18 -4.27
C GLY A 72 -7.55 16.33 -3.08
N ASP A 73 -8.42 16.05 -2.11
CA ASP A 73 -8.07 15.15 -1.01
C ASP A 73 -7.90 13.70 -1.50
N CYS A 74 -6.93 12.99 -0.95
CA CYS A 74 -6.70 11.58 -1.29
C CYS A 74 -7.19 10.66 -0.16
N VAL A 75 -7.95 9.61 -0.53
CA VAL A 75 -8.53 8.66 0.43
C VAL A 75 -8.46 7.22 -0.05
N PHE A 76 -8.20 6.26 0.84
CA PHE A 76 -8.31 4.83 0.58
C PHE A 76 -9.75 4.35 0.82
N ASP A 77 -10.66 4.65 -0.12
CA ASP A 77 -12.08 4.30 0.01
C ASP A 77 -12.59 3.39 -1.12
N SER A 78 -12.10 3.55 -2.34
CA SER A 78 -12.65 2.86 -3.50
C SER A 78 -12.40 1.36 -3.46
N THR A 79 -13.44 0.58 -3.76
CA THR A 79 -13.36 -0.88 -3.90
C THR A 79 -13.35 -1.32 -5.36
N HIS A 80 -13.65 -0.42 -6.29
CA HIS A 80 -13.69 -0.62 -7.73
C HIS A 80 -12.95 0.54 -8.38
N LEU A 81 -12.34 0.30 -9.54
CA LEU A 81 -11.57 1.33 -10.24
C LEU A 81 -12.48 2.23 -11.07
N ASP A 82 -12.33 3.53 -10.89
CA ASP A 82 -12.79 4.56 -11.82
C ASP A 82 -11.67 5.60 -12.06
N ASP A 83 -11.93 6.61 -12.89
CA ASP A 83 -10.94 7.63 -13.25
C ASP A 83 -10.30 8.35 -12.04
N ARG A 84 -10.97 8.38 -10.88
CA ARG A 84 -10.48 9.00 -9.63
C ARG A 84 -9.43 8.15 -8.92
N ASP A 85 -9.34 6.87 -9.24
CA ASP A 85 -8.40 5.92 -8.64
C ASP A 85 -7.15 5.70 -9.51
N LEU A 86 -7.17 6.25 -10.73
CA LEU A 86 -6.15 6.05 -11.75
C LEU A 86 -5.16 7.21 -11.81
N PHE A 87 -3.91 6.84 -12.03
CA PHE A 87 -2.79 7.75 -12.19
C PHE A 87 -1.96 7.32 -13.40
N THR A 88 -1.35 8.27 -14.08
CA THR A 88 -0.17 7.99 -14.92
C THR A 88 1.09 8.24 -14.10
N MET A 89 2.21 7.60 -14.48
CA MET A 89 3.50 7.78 -13.81
C MET A 89 4.46 8.55 -14.71
N GLU A 90 5.13 9.55 -14.14
CA GLU A 90 6.25 10.27 -14.74
C GLU A 90 7.51 10.08 -13.87
N THR A 91 8.69 10.23 -14.46
CA THR A 91 9.97 10.23 -13.70
C THR A 91 10.94 11.28 -14.23
N ASP A 92 11.88 11.71 -13.39
CA ASP A 92 12.91 12.69 -13.73
C ASP A 92 14.33 12.11 -13.66
N ALA A 93 15.33 12.98 -13.88
CA ALA A 93 16.74 12.62 -13.81
C ALA A 93 17.19 12.17 -12.41
N ASP A 94 16.52 12.65 -11.36
CA ASP A 94 16.80 12.32 -9.95
C ASP A 94 16.09 11.05 -9.51
N CYS A 95 15.45 10.33 -10.44
CA CYS A 95 14.73 9.09 -10.19
C CYS A 95 13.49 9.24 -9.32
N SER A 96 12.98 10.46 -9.16
CA SER A 96 11.70 10.72 -8.50
C SER A 96 10.57 10.18 -9.37
N ILE A 97 9.51 9.66 -8.73
CA ILE A 97 8.29 9.22 -9.40
C ILE A 97 7.20 10.25 -9.08
N TYR A 98 6.47 10.67 -10.11
CA TYR A 98 5.31 11.54 -9.99
C TYR A 98 4.06 10.79 -10.43
N PHE A 99 3.03 10.78 -9.59
CA PHE A 99 1.74 10.18 -9.93
C PHE A 99 0.76 11.28 -10.35
N VAL A 100 0.39 11.31 -11.62
CA VAL A 100 -0.52 12.31 -12.17
C VAL A 100 -1.93 11.73 -12.21
N SER A 101 -2.86 12.32 -11.46
CA SER A 101 -4.25 11.87 -11.39
C SER A 101 -4.93 11.95 -12.76
N CYS A 102 -5.49 10.84 -13.24
CA CYS A 102 -6.27 10.81 -14.48
C CYS A 102 -7.55 11.66 -14.38
N PHE A 103 -8.13 11.77 -13.18
CA PHE A 103 -9.33 12.56 -12.92
C PHE A 103 -9.10 14.08 -12.93
N THR A 104 -8.00 14.57 -12.33
CA THR A 104 -7.77 16.02 -12.16
C THR A 104 -6.62 16.58 -13.00
N GLY A 105 -5.72 15.72 -13.47
CA GLY A 105 -4.44 16.11 -14.07
C GLY A 105 -3.47 16.76 -13.07
N ASN A 106 -3.76 16.70 -11.77
CA ASN A 106 -2.88 17.17 -10.70
C ASN A 106 -2.00 16.04 -10.19
N VAL A 107 -0.87 16.39 -9.59
CA VAL A 107 0.14 15.46 -9.12
C VAL A 107 -0.08 15.12 -7.65
N LEU A 108 0.08 13.85 -7.29
CA LEU A 108 0.05 13.36 -5.92
C LEU A 108 1.20 13.99 -5.13
N GLN A 109 0.87 14.67 -4.05
CA GLN A 109 1.84 15.35 -3.20
C GLN A 109 1.67 14.96 -1.73
N CYS A 110 2.74 15.16 -0.97
CA CYS A 110 2.72 15.16 0.48
C CYS A 110 3.20 16.53 0.97
N ASP A 111 2.32 17.27 1.65
CA ASP A 111 2.65 18.62 2.16
C ASP A 111 3.34 18.58 3.54
N ASP A 112 3.73 19.75 4.05
CA ASP A 112 4.37 19.93 5.36
C ASP A 112 3.49 19.47 6.54
N ASP A 113 2.17 19.45 6.35
CA ASP A 113 1.19 18.93 7.30
C ASP A 113 1.03 17.40 7.19
N TYR A 114 1.83 16.77 6.33
CA TYR A 114 1.83 15.36 6.00
C TYR A 114 0.53 14.85 5.37
N ALA A 115 -0.30 15.76 4.86
CA ALA A 115 -1.51 15.41 4.16
C ALA A 115 -1.19 15.03 2.71
N VAL A 116 -1.86 13.98 2.23
CA VAL A 116 -1.69 13.49 0.86
C VAL A 116 -2.82 14.04 0.01
N LYS A 117 -2.46 14.77 -1.07
CA LYS A 117 -3.41 15.53 -1.89
C LYS A 117 -3.00 15.52 -3.37
N CYS A 118 -3.93 15.89 -4.25
CA CYS A 118 -3.71 16.18 -5.67
C CYS A 118 -4.30 17.56 -6.03
N VAL A 119 -3.56 18.64 -5.72
CA VAL A 119 -4.09 20.02 -5.81
C VAL A 119 -3.36 20.93 -6.79
N ASN A 120 -2.20 20.50 -7.31
CA ASN A 120 -1.40 21.30 -8.24
C ASN A 120 -0.79 20.42 -9.34
N LYS A 121 -0.08 21.04 -10.29
CA LYS A 121 0.60 20.36 -11.39
C LYS A 121 2.13 20.46 -11.28
N SER A 122 2.67 20.69 -10.11
CA SER A 122 4.11 20.82 -9.88
C SER A 122 4.80 19.46 -9.95
N ARG A 123 6.08 19.47 -10.31
CA ARG A 123 6.98 18.31 -10.23
C ARG A 123 8.17 18.72 -9.38
N LEU A 124 7.88 19.19 -8.17
CA LEU A 124 8.86 19.63 -7.22
C LEU A 124 8.97 18.59 -6.11
N ASP A 125 9.66 18.95 -5.03
CA ASP A 125 9.99 18.02 -3.96
C ASP A 125 8.72 17.43 -3.29
N CYS A 126 7.68 18.23 -3.05
CA CYS A 126 6.45 17.77 -2.39
C CYS A 126 5.69 16.71 -3.20
N GLU A 127 5.84 16.72 -4.53
CA GLU A 127 5.18 15.79 -5.46
C GLU A 127 6.01 14.53 -5.76
N GLY A 128 7.27 14.50 -5.33
CA GLY A 128 8.19 13.40 -5.61
C GLY A 128 8.00 12.21 -4.67
N TRP A 129 8.07 11.01 -5.25
CA TRP A 129 7.99 9.74 -4.53
C TRP A 129 9.14 8.82 -4.90
N THR A 130 9.52 7.97 -3.94
CA THR A 130 10.47 6.87 -4.15
C THR A 130 9.84 5.55 -3.73
N ILE A 131 10.08 4.49 -4.51
CA ILE A 131 9.69 3.14 -4.14
C ILE A 131 10.78 2.53 -3.26
N VAL A 132 10.39 1.99 -2.11
CA VAL A 132 11.27 1.30 -1.19
C VAL A 132 10.73 -0.09 -0.94
N GLU A 133 11.64 -1.08 -0.85
CA GLU A 133 11.27 -2.44 -0.47
C GLU A 133 10.67 -2.46 0.95
N PRO A 134 9.55 -3.16 1.17
CA PRO A 134 9.02 -3.38 2.51
C PRO A 134 10.03 -4.15 3.36
N ARG A 135 10.32 -3.65 4.56
CA ARG A 135 11.18 -4.36 5.50
C ARG A 135 10.37 -5.46 6.18
N THR A 136 10.56 -6.69 5.70
CA THR A 136 9.92 -7.93 6.18
C THR A 136 8.45 -8.04 5.80
N THR A 137 8.19 -8.97 4.88
CA THR A 137 6.88 -9.50 4.51
C THR A 137 6.21 -10.14 5.72
N ILE A 138 5.20 -9.49 6.29
CA ILE A 138 4.06 -10.25 6.80
C ILE A 138 3.27 -10.61 5.54
N PRO A 139 3.12 -11.89 5.17
CA PRO A 139 2.39 -12.25 3.97
C PRO A 139 0.97 -11.69 4.07
N ALA A 140 0.53 -11.06 2.98
CA ALA A 140 -0.85 -10.64 2.80
C ALA A 140 -1.78 -11.81 3.18
N PHE A 141 -2.74 -11.55 4.06
CA PHE A 141 -3.81 -12.49 4.38
C PHE A 141 -4.62 -12.75 3.10
N GLY A 142 -4.26 -13.80 2.37
CA GLY A 142 -4.91 -14.15 1.12
C GLY A 142 -4.24 -15.32 0.43
N HIS A 143 -4.73 -16.53 0.74
CA HIS A 143 -4.51 -17.81 0.05
C HIS A 143 -3.25 -18.63 0.37
N ARG A 144 -3.51 -19.76 1.04
CA ARG A 144 -2.67 -20.95 1.30
C ARG A 144 -1.44 -20.71 2.18
N ILE A 145 -1.58 -21.05 3.47
CA ILE A 145 -0.45 -21.29 4.37
C ILE A 145 0.45 -22.35 3.72
N GLY A 146 1.61 -21.93 3.22
CA GLY A 146 2.65 -22.85 2.78
C GLY A 146 3.18 -23.62 3.98
N GLY A 147 3.67 -24.85 3.76
CA GLY A 147 4.09 -25.75 4.85
C GLY A 147 5.14 -25.18 5.83
N ARG A 148 5.90 -24.15 5.43
CA ARG A 148 6.83 -23.42 6.31
C ARG A 148 6.15 -22.39 7.22
N ASP A 149 5.06 -21.78 6.77
CA ASP A 149 4.32 -20.76 7.52
C ASP A 149 3.45 -21.41 8.61
N CYS A 150 2.95 -22.62 8.35
CA CYS A 150 2.26 -23.44 9.35
C CYS A 150 3.21 -23.83 10.51
N GLN A 151 4.45 -24.22 10.17
CA GLN A 151 5.46 -24.59 11.17
C GLN A 151 5.85 -23.41 12.06
N GLN A 152 5.98 -22.21 11.48
CA GLN A 152 6.30 -21.01 12.24
C GLN A 152 5.13 -20.57 13.15
N LEU A 153 3.89 -20.64 12.65
CA LEU A 153 2.70 -20.37 13.45
C LEU A 153 2.56 -21.34 14.64
N ILE A 154 2.80 -22.64 14.42
CA ILE A 154 2.78 -23.66 15.48
C ILE A 154 3.85 -23.35 16.54
N LEU A 155 5.06 -22.98 16.12
CA LEU A 155 6.15 -22.62 17.02
C LEU A 155 5.82 -21.41 17.90
N ASP A 156 5.18 -20.38 17.33
CA ASP A 156 4.87 -19.16 18.07
C ASP A 156 3.67 -19.35 19.01
N LEU A 157 2.69 -20.18 18.64
CA LEU A 157 1.59 -20.59 19.53
C LEU A 157 2.10 -21.44 20.71
N ALA A 158 3.04 -22.36 20.47
CA ALA A 158 3.66 -23.18 21.50
C ALA A 158 4.51 -22.33 22.47
N LYS A 159 5.28 -21.36 21.95
CA LYS A 159 6.00 -20.38 22.79
C LYS A 159 5.06 -19.51 23.63
N GLY A 160 3.86 -19.24 23.12
CA GLY A 160 2.79 -18.56 23.84
C GLY A 160 2.10 -19.41 24.92
N GLY A 161 2.55 -20.65 25.14
CA GLY A 161 2.05 -21.53 26.20
C GLY A 161 0.74 -22.26 25.86
N LYS A 162 0.33 -22.28 24.59
CA LYS A 162 -0.88 -23.01 24.16
C LYS A 162 -0.64 -24.52 24.17
N SER A 163 -1.66 -25.27 24.61
CA SER A 163 -1.62 -26.74 24.54
C SER A 163 -1.71 -27.25 23.09
N VAL A 164 -1.25 -28.47 22.86
CA VAL A 164 -1.24 -29.09 21.51
C VAL A 164 -2.66 -29.11 20.92
N ASP A 165 -3.67 -29.47 21.73
CA ASP A 165 -5.06 -29.53 21.29
C ASP A 165 -5.63 -28.15 20.89
N GLU A 166 -5.24 -27.08 21.59
CA GLU A 166 -5.62 -25.70 21.23
C GLU A 166 -4.94 -25.26 19.94
N ILE A 167 -3.68 -25.63 19.73
CA ILE A 167 -2.93 -25.30 18.52
C ILE A 167 -3.59 -26.00 17.32
N GLU A 168 -3.92 -27.28 17.44
CA GLU A 168 -4.61 -28.03 16.38
C GLU A 168 -5.96 -27.41 16.02
N GLN A 169 -6.77 -27.02 17.01
CA GLN A 169 -8.06 -26.35 16.74
C GLN A 169 -7.89 -25.00 16.03
N ILE A 170 -6.89 -24.20 16.43
CA ILE A 170 -6.61 -22.90 15.82
C ILE A 170 -6.16 -23.08 14.37
N VAL A 171 -5.21 -24.00 14.13
CA VAL A 171 -4.67 -24.27 12.79
C VAL A 171 -5.76 -24.83 11.88
N THR A 172 -6.61 -25.75 12.37
CA THR A 172 -7.71 -26.33 11.60
C THR A 172 -8.73 -25.27 11.19
N ARG A 173 -9.13 -24.36 12.09
CA ARG A 173 -10.02 -23.24 11.77
C ARG A 173 -9.44 -22.25 10.77
N LEU A 174 -8.12 -22.09 10.76
CA LEU A 174 -7.42 -21.21 9.82
C LEU A 174 -7.29 -21.82 8.42
N LEU A 175 -7.35 -23.15 8.31
CA LEU A 175 -7.17 -23.88 7.06
C LEU A 175 -8.48 -24.32 6.38
N ASP A 176 -9.59 -24.42 7.12
CA ASP A 176 -10.91 -24.74 6.56
C ASP A 176 -11.78 -23.48 6.34
N PRO A 177 -12.11 -23.10 5.09
CA PRO A 177 -12.94 -21.92 4.79
C PRO A 177 -14.44 -22.12 5.01
N HIS A 178 -14.89 -23.23 5.59
CA HIS A 178 -16.29 -23.50 5.87
C HIS A 178 -16.49 -24.03 7.29
N SER A 179 -16.56 -23.12 8.27
CA SER A 179 -17.22 -23.38 9.54
C SER A 179 -17.76 -22.06 10.10
N THR A 180 -19.05 -21.86 9.81
CA THR A 180 -20.03 -20.85 10.28
C THR A 180 -19.75 -19.38 10.04
#